data_AF-A0A1X7VUB1-F1
#
_entry.id   AF-A0A1X7VUB1-F1
#
_cell.length_a   1.000
_cell.length_b   1.000
_cell.length_c   1.000
_cell.angle_alpha   90.00
_cell.angle_beta   90.00
_cell.angle_gamma   90.00
#
_symmetry.space_group_name_H-M   'P 1'
#
loop_
_entity.id
_entity.type
_entity.pdbx_description
1 polymer ?
#
loop_
_entity_poly.entity_id
_entity_poly.type
_entity_poly.pdbx_seq_one_letter_code
_entity_poly.pdbx_strand_id
1 'polypeptide(L)'
;MESVMDVYKQINPLQLAFPTLRKLLRIALTIAVSTAQFERSFSALKRIKNYLKTSMAEQRLTDMSILSIEKDLSKNISFEDVLERFESGDKNTSIILS
;
A
#
# COMPACT_ATOMS: atom_id res chain seq x y z
N MET A 1 16.78 -26.61 -5.59
CA MET A 1 15.37 -26.68 -5.15
C MET A 1 14.57 -25.94 -6.21
N GLU A 2 13.80 -26.64 -7.04
CA GLU A 2 13.01 -25.96 -8.09
C GLU A 2 12.04 -24.97 -7.43
N SER A 3 11.96 -23.74 -7.97
CA SER A 3 11.03 -22.75 -7.43
C SER A 3 9.60 -23.15 -7.78
N VAL A 4 8.64 -22.85 -6.91
CA VAL A 4 7.19 -23.03 -7.20
C VAL A 4 6.79 -22.31 -8.50
N MET A 5 7.50 -21.23 -8.84
CA MET A 5 7.32 -20.51 -10.10
C MET A 5 7.76 -21.32 -11.32
N ASP A 6 8.81 -22.13 -11.19
CA ASP A 6 9.32 -22.97 -12.27
C ASP A 6 8.37 -24.14 -12.54
N VAL A 7 7.84 -24.73 -11.47
CA VAL A 7 6.77 -25.75 -11.54
C VAL A 7 5.50 -25.15 -12.19
N TYR A 8 5.12 -23.93 -11.84
CA TYR A 8 3.98 -23.25 -12.48
C TYR A 8 4.20 -23.02 -13.98
N LYS A 9 5.41 -22.63 -14.41
CA LYS A 9 5.75 -22.46 -15.83
C LYS A 9 5.63 -23.77 -16.61
N GLN A 10 6.05 -24.89 -16.03
CA GLN A 10 5.96 -26.21 -16.65
C GLN A 10 4.52 -26.72 -16.77
N ILE A 11 3.65 -26.41 -15.79
CA ILE A 11 2.24 -26.85 -15.79
C ILE A 11 1.35 -25.94 -16.65
N ASN A 12 1.76 -24.69 -16.88
CA ASN A 12 1.00 -23.73 -17.69
C ASN A 12 0.65 -24.20 -19.13
N PRO A 13 1.51 -24.92 -19.87
CA PRO A 13 1.12 -25.50 -21.17
C PRO A 13 0.19 -26.73 -21.05
N LEU A 14 0.20 -27.44 -19.92
CA LEU A 14 -0.61 -28.64 -19.66
C LEU A 14 -1.98 -28.32 -19.05
N GLN A 15 -2.53 -27.13 -19.36
CA GLN A 15 -3.78 -26.60 -18.79
C GLN A 15 -4.97 -27.55 -18.90
N LEU A 16 -5.06 -28.31 -19.99
CA LEU A 16 -6.13 -29.28 -20.22
C LEU A 16 -6.00 -30.55 -19.37
N ALA A 17 -4.77 -30.97 -19.06
CA ALA A 17 -4.53 -32.20 -18.31
C ALA A 17 -4.75 -32.01 -16.80
N PHE A 18 -4.41 -30.82 -16.26
CA PHE A 18 -4.46 -30.57 -14.81
C PHE A 18 -5.07 -29.21 -14.43
N PRO A 19 -6.37 -28.97 -14.72
CA PRO A 19 -7.01 -27.68 -14.46
C PRO A 19 -7.12 -27.35 -12.95
N THR A 20 -7.37 -28.35 -12.10
CA THR A 20 -7.51 -28.17 -10.65
C THR A 20 -6.18 -27.83 -9.98
N LEU A 21 -5.10 -28.53 -10.38
CA LEU A 21 -3.75 -28.29 -9.85
C LEU A 21 -3.27 -26.88 -10.17
N ARG A 22 -3.49 -26.40 -11.40
CA ARG A 22 -3.17 -25.03 -11.79
C ARG A 22 -3.93 -24.00 -10.96
N LYS A 23 -5.23 -24.20 -10.73
CA LYS A 23 -6.03 -23.28 -9.91
C LYS A 23 -5.48 -23.22 -8.49
N LEU A 24 -5.15 -24.37 -7.89
CA LEU A 24 -4.57 -24.43 -6.55
C LEU A 24 -3.23 -23.70 -6.48
N LEU A 25 -2.32 -23.97 -7.42
CA LEU A 25 -1.02 -23.28 -7.50
C LEU A 25 -1.17 -21.78 -7.68
N ARG A 26 -2.11 -21.34 -8.52
CA ARG A 26 -2.40 -19.91 -8.70
C ARG A 26 -2.90 -19.27 -7.40
N ILE A 27 -3.79 -19.92 -6.66
CA ILE A 27 -4.28 -19.44 -5.37
C ILE A 27 -3.12 -19.37 -4.37
N ALA A 28 -2.34 -20.43 -4.25
CA ALA A 28 -1.19 -20.48 -3.33
C ALA A 28 -0.17 -19.37 -3.63
N LEU A 29 0.17 -19.16 -4.91
CA LEU A 29 1.05 -18.06 -5.33
C LEU A 29 0.44 -16.69 -5.04
N THR A 30 -0.86 -16.51 -5.28
CA THR A 30 -1.56 -15.25 -4.98
C THR A 30 -1.53 -14.96 -3.47
N ILE A 31 -1.78 -15.97 -2.64
CA ILE A 31 -1.71 -15.83 -1.18
C ILE A 31 -0.29 -15.43 -0.77
N ALA A 32 0.75 -16.11 -1.28
CA ALA A 32 2.14 -15.80 -0.94
C ALA A 32 2.56 -14.38 -1.33
N VAL A 33 2.11 -13.90 -2.50
CA VAL A 33 2.38 -12.53 -2.94
C VAL A 33 1.62 -11.53 -2.06
N SER A 34 0.35 -11.80 -1.78
CA SER A 34 -0.49 -10.96 -0.92
C SER A 34 0.08 -10.86 0.49
N THR A 35 0.51 -11.96 1.10
CA THR A 35 1.10 -11.95 2.46
C THR A 35 2.35 -11.08 2.51
N ALA A 36 3.24 -11.20 1.52
CA ALA A 36 4.43 -10.35 1.45
C ALA A 36 4.08 -8.85 1.28
N GLN A 37 3.04 -8.54 0.49
CA GLN A 37 2.55 -7.17 0.34
C GLN A 37 1.90 -6.63 1.63
N PHE A 38 1.12 -7.45 2.34
CA PHE A 38 0.54 -7.09 3.63
C PHE A 38 1.63 -6.81 4.66
N GLU A 39 2.63 -7.67 4.79
CA GLU A 39 3.77 -7.46 5.71
C GLU A 39 4.49 -6.14 5.43
N ARG A 40 4.76 -5.84 4.15
CA ARG A 40 5.36 -4.56 3.74
C ARG A 40 4.47 -3.37 4.12
N SER A 41 3.17 -3.46 3.88
CA SER A 41 2.21 -2.39 4.16
C SER A 41 2.04 -2.15 5.66
N PHE A 42 1.91 -3.22 6.46
CA PHE A 42 1.85 -3.13 7.92
C PHE A 42 3.16 -2.61 8.53
N SER A 43 4.31 -2.95 7.95
CA SER A 43 5.60 -2.39 8.36
C SER A 43 5.66 -0.87 8.11
N ALA A 44 5.18 -0.42 6.95
CA ALA A 44 5.06 1.02 6.65
C ALA A 44 4.09 1.72 7.62
N LEU A 45 2.90 1.16 7.85
CA LEU A 45 1.93 1.68 8.80
C LEU A 45 2.51 1.77 10.22
N LYS A 46 3.23 0.74 10.66
CA LYS A 46 3.91 0.73 11.96
C LYS A 46 4.93 1.87 12.07
N ARG A 47 5.67 2.18 10.99
CA ARG A 47 6.59 3.32 10.96
C ARG A 47 5.85 4.65 11.08
N ILE A 48 4.75 4.84 10.34
CA ILE A 48 3.90 6.04 10.41
C ILE A 48 3.37 6.22 11.84
N LYS A 49 2.79 5.17 12.43
CA LYS A 49 2.24 5.18 13.79
C LYS A 49 3.31 5.45 14.85
N ASN A 50 4.49 4.84 14.72
CA ASN A 50 5.59 5.04 15.66
C ASN A 50 6.19 6.45 15.58
N TYR A 51 6.32 7.01 14.38
CA TYR A 51 6.82 8.38 14.18
C TYR A 51 5.86 9.40 14.83
N LEU A 52 4.56 9.20 14.69
CA LEU A 52 3.51 10.13 15.10
C LEU A 52 2.98 9.83 16.51
N LYS A 53 3.83 9.29 17.39
CA LYS A 53 3.55 8.66 18.70
C LYS A 53 2.63 9.40 19.69
N THR A 54 2.20 10.63 19.37
CA THR A 54 1.27 11.46 20.13
C THR A 54 -0.12 11.48 19.47
N SER A 55 -1.09 10.81 20.09
CA SER A 55 -2.55 11.01 19.93
C SER A 55 -3.05 11.35 18.51
N MET A 56 -2.76 10.51 17.51
CA MET A 56 -3.48 10.61 16.24
C MET A 56 -4.85 9.95 16.34
N ALA A 57 -5.89 10.67 15.92
CA ALA A 57 -7.18 10.05 15.63
C ALA A 57 -7.06 9.09 14.44
N GLU A 58 -7.87 8.03 14.44
CA GLU A 58 -7.87 7.00 13.39
C GLU A 58 -8.08 7.58 11.98
N GLN A 59 -8.85 8.68 11.87
CA GLN A 59 -9.06 9.38 10.59
C GLN A 59 -7.74 9.93 10.03
N ARG A 60 -6.97 10.67 10.84
CA ARG A 60 -5.68 11.23 10.41
C ARG A 60 -4.66 10.13 10.06
N LEU A 61 -4.69 9.00 10.79
CA LEU A 61 -3.85 7.84 10.48
C LEU A 61 -4.24 7.23 9.12
N THR A 62 -5.53 7.12 8.84
CA THR A 62 -6.05 6.59 7.58
C THR A 62 -5.63 7.49 6.42
N ASP A 63 -5.81 8.81 6.55
CA ASP A 63 -5.43 9.79 5.52
C ASP A 63 -3.92 9.71 5.21
N MET A 64 -3.08 9.63 6.25
CA MET A 64 -1.62 9.48 6.09
C MET A 64 -1.23 8.13 5.46
N SER A 65 -1.97 7.08 5.76
CA SER A 65 -1.76 5.76 5.16
C SER A 65 -2.08 5.78 3.67
N ILE A 66 -3.16 6.45 3.27
CA ILE A 66 -3.53 6.65 1.86
C ILE A 66 -2.42 7.42 1.14
N LEU A 67 -1.93 8.52 1.71
CA LEU A 67 -0.81 9.28 1.14
C LEU A 67 0.47 8.44 1.00
N SER A 68 0.73 7.54 1.95
CA SER A 68 1.90 6.64 1.89
C SER A 68 1.75 5.52 0.87
N ILE A 69 0.54 5.02 0.63
CA ILE A 69 0.26 4.00 -0.40
C ILE A 69 0.32 4.65 -1.78
N GLU A 70 -0.36 5.78 -1.95
CA GLU A 70 -0.43 6.58 -3.16
C GLU A 70 0.71 7.60 -3.25
N LYS A 71 1.90 7.22 -2.79
CA LYS A 71 3.05 8.13 -2.70
C LYS A 71 3.42 8.73 -4.06
N ASP A 72 3.27 7.96 -5.14
CA ASP A 72 3.60 8.45 -6.49
C ASP A 72 2.58 9.47 -6.99
N LEU A 73 1.29 9.28 -6.69
CA LEU A 73 0.27 10.30 -6.93
C LEU A 73 0.50 11.53 -6.06
N SER A 74 0.81 11.34 -4.78
CA SER A 74 1.07 12.43 -3.83
C SER A 74 2.26 13.30 -4.22
N LYS A 75 3.27 12.76 -4.92
CA LYS A 75 4.39 13.54 -5.47
C LYS A 75 3.99 14.45 -6.63
N ASN A 76 2.91 14.11 -7.33
CA ASN A 76 2.42 14.89 -8.47
C ASN A 76 1.47 16.01 -8.04
N ILE A 77 1.10 16.07 -6.76
CA ILE A 77 0.30 17.15 -6.20
C ILE A 77 1.21 18.36 -6.00
N SER A 78 0.82 19.53 -6.52
CA SER A 78 1.57 20.76 -6.31
C SER A 78 1.41 21.24 -4.87
N PHE A 79 2.49 21.79 -4.29
CA PHE A 79 2.41 22.33 -2.94
C PHE A 79 1.59 23.62 -2.90
N GLU A 80 1.57 24.36 -4.00
CA GLU A 80 0.80 25.59 -4.19
C GLU A 80 -0.71 25.32 -4.09
N ASP A 81 -1.22 24.27 -4.74
CA ASP A 81 -2.64 23.91 -4.68
C ASP A 81 -3.04 23.46 -3.26
N VAL A 82 -2.15 22.77 -2.55
CA VAL A 82 -2.38 22.35 -1.16
C VAL A 82 -2.41 23.57 -0.24
N LEU A 83 -1.53 24.55 -0.47
CA LEU A 83 -1.48 25.79 0.29
C LEU A 83 -2.74 26.63 0.06
N GLU A 84 -3.14 26.85 -1.19
CA GLU A 84 -4.38 27.55 -1.52
C GLU A 84 -5.59 26.87 -0.88
N ARG A 85 -5.65 25.53 -0.93
CA ARG A 85 -6.73 24.78 -0.30
C ARG A 85 -6.73 24.92 1.21
N PHE A 86 -5.55 24.94 1.83
CA PHE A 86 -5.39 25.13 3.26
C PHE A 86 -5.79 26.54 3.73
N GLU A 87 -5.43 27.56 2.94
CA GLU A 87 -5.83 28.96 3.17
C GLU A 87 -7.33 29.19 2.95
N SER A 88 -7.93 28.51 1.97
CA SER A 88 -9.38 28.52 1.75
C SER A 88 -10.17 27.80 2.85
N GLY A 89 -9.48 27.04 3.71
CA GLY A 89 -10.04 26.34 4.85
C GLY A 89 -10.32 27.27 6.05
N ASP A 90 -10.93 26.70 7.10
CA ASP A 90 -11.43 27.42 8.28
C ASP A 90 -10.36 28.35 8.92
N LYS A 91 -10.79 29.47 9.54
CA LYS A 91 -9.93 30.61 9.97
C LYS A 91 -8.87 30.30 11.04
N ASN A 92 -8.75 29.04 11.47
CA ASN A 92 -7.83 28.57 12.50
C ASN A 92 -6.55 27.92 11.92
N THR A 93 -6.29 28.09 10.63
CA THR A 93 -5.15 27.52 9.88
C THR A 93 -3.92 28.44 9.82
N SER A 94 -3.85 29.53 10.59
CA SER A 94 -2.63 30.37 10.60
C SER A 94 -1.49 29.67 11.35
N ILE A 95 -0.54 29.08 10.62
CA ILE A 95 0.73 28.62 11.17
C ILE A 95 1.71 29.78 11.05
N ILE A 96 2.00 30.46 12.16
CA ILE A 96 3.03 31.50 12.20
C ILE A 96 4.38 30.80 12.15
N LEU A 97 5.13 31.01 11.06
CA LEU A 97 6.51 30.58 10.95
C LEU A 97 7.39 31.68 11.56
N SER A 98 7.97 31.39 12.74
CA SER A 98 9.01 32.21 13.38
C SER A 98 10.38 31.95 12.77
#